data_AF-A0A1X7HG87-F1
#
_entry.id   AF-A0A1X7HG87-F1
#
_cell.length_a   1.000
_cell.length_b   1.000
_cell.length_c   1.000
_cell.angle_alpha   90.00
_cell.angle_beta   90.00
_cell.angle_gamma   90.00
#
_symmetry.space_group_name_H-M   'P 1'
#
loop_
_entity.id
_entity.type
_entity.pdbx_description
1 polymer ?
#
loop_
_entity_poly.entity_id
_entity_poly.type
_entity_poly.pdbx_seq_one_letter_code
_entity_poly.pdbx_strand_id
1 'polypeptide(L)'
;RRQDEPAAHLQVLDAIDVWWNPPWPLAWQRTWHLIRAHARDRRQGAAEGSWPDGSDGWATWLSVQCTGYKQLHPLQQRLLAEIGITAETAAARPHEIIAQLCGMGPGLAHARTYAAAHGHLATPLKACPERFPLGRWLSEQRHQAREHHRSTGGTWPVSTLLAALDPWWNPTWSLEWQRHWNRVRERSESAAGGGGSGIADLEKELADWLRRQCTDYGTLHPEQHRLLTTIGITAETARAARPPAPRAEPDLLDTALAQARAYAAGYGHIAAPVSTVLDGFPLGQWLAWQRRRARRGRLSPTRAEALSTIDPWWNPPWPLQWQQAYHRLRTEATGTGGVPARNLPRGLCRWIRVQQESWEHLHPGQQDLLTALGITPHAAVGERPAPATRSYPASPGLHHARTYAARHGHLTPDKHTHHDDFPLGRWLGQQRRKARAGVLSTTTIEALTALDPWWNPPWPYTWHRTWQQYRATTSGNEPLPDTLQHWADAQRSQWSTLHPDQQRLLALLGIDISPGKAPFRSGVSLPQHGYPPPR
;
A
#
# COMPACT_ATOMS: atom_id res chain seq x y z
N ARG A 1 -42.40 -30.23 -53.89
CA ARG A 1 -41.47 -31.37 -53.66
C ARG A 1 -40.04 -30.91 -53.95
N ARG A 2 -39.39 -30.27 -52.97
CA ARG A 2 -37.92 -30.12 -52.86
C ARG A 2 -37.66 -30.05 -51.35
N GLN A 3 -37.92 -31.16 -50.70
CA GLN A 3 -37.54 -31.44 -49.33
C GLN A 3 -36.74 -32.74 -49.40
N ASP A 4 -35.66 -32.78 -48.62
CA ASP A 4 -34.96 -34.01 -48.19
C ASP A 4 -33.76 -34.52 -49.00
N GLU A 5 -32.80 -33.64 -49.31
CA GLU A 5 -31.38 -34.03 -49.19
C GLU A 5 -30.66 -32.97 -48.35
N PRO A 6 -30.11 -33.31 -47.15
CA PRO A 6 -29.22 -32.40 -46.47
C PRO A 6 -28.03 -32.18 -47.38
N ALA A 7 -27.91 -30.96 -47.91
CA ALA A 7 -26.89 -30.60 -48.86
C ALA A 7 -25.53 -31.08 -48.35
N ALA A 8 -24.74 -31.77 -49.18
CA ALA A 8 -23.53 -32.49 -48.78
C ALA A 8 -22.56 -31.65 -47.90
N HIS A 9 -22.58 -30.33 -48.02
CA HIS A 9 -21.82 -29.42 -47.15
C HIS A 9 -22.25 -29.46 -45.67
N LEU A 10 -23.53 -29.63 -45.36
CA LEU A 10 -24.03 -29.78 -43.98
C LEU A 10 -23.55 -31.10 -43.35
N GLN A 11 -23.51 -32.18 -44.14
CA GLN A 11 -22.97 -33.47 -43.67
C GLN A 11 -21.46 -33.37 -43.37
N VAL A 12 -20.71 -32.59 -44.16
CA VAL A 12 -19.30 -32.31 -43.88
C VAL A 12 -19.13 -31.49 -42.60
N LEU A 13 -19.99 -30.49 -42.35
CA LEU A 13 -19.95 -29.70 -41.11
C LEU A 13 -20.34 -30.54 -39.89
N ASP A 14 -21.38 -31.38 -39.99
CA ASP A 14 -21.79 -32.32 -38.94
C ASP A 14 -20.69 -33.35 -38.64
N ALA A 15 -19.91 -33.76 -39.65
CA ALA A 15 -18.77 -34.67 -39.47
C ALA A 15 -17.57 -34.00 -38.78
N ILE A 16 -17.40 -32.68 -38.93
CA ILE A 16 -16.32 -31.91 -38.30
C ILE A 16 -16.67 -31.54 -36.87
N ASP A 17 -17.87 -31.00 -36.65
CA ASP A 17 -18.39 -30.65 -35.34
C ASP A 17 -19.90 -30.79 -35.35
N VAL A 18 -20.42 -31.85 -34.72
CA VAL A 18 -21.87 -32.10 -34.55
C VAL A 18 -22.60 -30.91 -33.90
N TRP A 19 -21.87 -29.96 -33.31
CA TRP A 19 -22.38 -28.78 -32.63
C TRP A 19 -22.10 -27.46 -33.36
N TRP A 20 -21.84 -27.47 -34.66
CA TRP A 20 -21.59 -26.26 -35.44
C TRP A 20 -22.83 -25.33 -35.54
N ASN A 21 -24.05 -25.89 -35.46
CA ASN A 21 -25.32 -25.14 -35.46
C ASN A 21 -26.29 -25.64 -34.37
N PRO A 22 -26.03 -25.30 -33.09
CA PRO A 22 -26.83 -25.80 -31.98
C PRO A 22 -28.18 -25.09 -31.85
N PRO A 23 -29.21 -25.72 -31.24
CA PRO A 23 -30.49 -25.08 -30.95
C PRO A 23 -30.45 -24.09 -29.77
N TRP A 24 -29.27 -23.63 -29.36
CA TRP A 24 -29.06 -22.69 -28.25
C TRP A 24 -28.02 -21.62 -28.62
N PRO A 25 -27.92 -20.52 -27.85
CA PRO A 25 -26.94 -19.46 -28.14
C PRO A 25 -25.49 -19.97 -28.12
N LEU A 26 -24.69 -19.61 -29.12
CA LEU A 26 -23.26 -19.95 -29.18
C LEU A 26 -22.48 -19.46 -27.93
N ALA A 27 -22.93 -18.39 -27.28
CA ALA A 27 -22.36 -17.93 -26.01
C ALA A 27 -22.46 -19.00 -24.92
N TRP A 28 -23.58 -19.72 -24.83
CA TRP A 28 -23.78 -20.83 -23.89
C TRP A 28 -22.77 -21.96 -24.16
N GLN A 29 -22.62 -22.34 -25.43
CA GLN A 29 -21.70 -23.40 -25.84
C GLN A 29 -20.24 -23.03 -25.54
N ARG A 30 -19.83 -21.79 -25.81
CA ARG A 30 -18.49 -21.28 -25.47
C ARG A 30 -18.22 -21.35 -23.97
N THR A 31 -19.15 -20.90 -23.14
CA THR A 31 -19.01 -20.97 -21.67
C THR A 31 -18.89 -22.42 -21.19
N TRP A 32 -19.69 -23.34 -21.74
CA TRP A 32 -19.57 -24.76 -21.41
C TRP A 32 -18.22 -25.36 -21.79
N HIS A 33 -17.71 -25.09 -23.00
CA HIS A 33 -16.39 -25.59 -23.43
C HIS A 33 -15.25 -25.09 -22.54
N LEU A 34 -15.30 -23.81 -22.14
CA LEU A 34 -14.30 -23.23 -21.22
C LEU A 34 -14.31 -23.93 -19.86
N ILE A 35 -15.49 -24.15 -19.29
CA ILE A 35 -15.65 -24.84 -18.00
C ILE A 35 -15.22 -26.31 -18.12
N ARG A 36 -15.57 -26.99 -19.22
CA ARG A 36 -15.18 -28.38 -19.48
C ARG A 36 -13.67 -28.54 -19.63
N ALA A 37 -13.02 -27.65 -20.40
CA ALA A 37 -11.57 -27.65 -20.55
C ALA A 37 -10.88 -27.47 -19.20
N HIS A 38 -11.31 -26.46 -18.44
CA HIS A 38 -10.80 -26.20 -17.09
C HIS A 38 -10.98 -27.39 -16.13
N ALA A 39 -12.16 -28.02 -16.14
CA ALA A 39 -12.44 -29.19 -15.32
C ALA A 39 -11.56 -30.40 -15.73
N ARG A 40 -11.26 -30.55 -17.02
CA ARG A 40 -10.37 -31.60 -17.54
C ARG A 40 -8.92 -31.37 -17.14
N ASP A 41 -8.41 -30.16 -17.32
CA ASP A 41 -7.03 -29.81 -16.98
C ASP A 41 -6.75 -30.03 -15.49
N ARG A 42 -7.72 -29.72 -14.62
CA ARG A 42 -7.61 -30.00 -13.18
C ARG A 42 -7.66 -31.49 -12.84
N ARG A 43 -8.49 -32.30 -13.50
CA ARG A 43 -8.47 -33.76 -13.32
C ARG A 43 -7.12 -34.37 -13.73
N GLN A 44 -6.40 -33.72 -14.64
CA GLN A 44 -5.09 -34.15 -15.12
C GLN A 44 -3.92 -33.52 -14.35
N GLY A 45 -4.19 -32.72 -13.30
CA GLY A 45 -3.16 -32.11 -12.44
C GLY A 45 -2.42 -30.91 -13.06
N ALA A 46 -2.90 -30.36 -14.18
CA ALA A 46 -2.17 -29.37 -14.97
C ALA A 46 -2.34 -27.90 -14.54
N ALA A 47 -3.27 -27.58 -13.62
CA ALA A 47 -3.60 -26.20 -13.27
C ALA A 47 -3.55 -25.91 -11.76
N GLU A 48 -2.36 -25.59 -11.25
CA GLU A 48 -2.14 -24.84 -9.99
C GLU A 48 -2.19 -23.30 -10.19
N GLY A 49 -2.60 -22.85 -11.38
CA GLY A 49 -2.71 -21.43 -11.74
C GLY A 49 -4.00 -20.75 -11.27
N SER A 50 -3.90 -19.42 -11.10
CA SER A 50 -5.03 -18.49 -10.88
C SER A 50 -6.18 -18.73 -11.87
N TRP A 51 -7.39 -18.39 -11.43
CA TRP A 51 -8.59 -18.34 -12.25
C TRP A 51 -8.33 -17.68 -13.61
N PRO A 52 -8.91 -18.18 -14.71
CA PRO A 52 -8.99 -17.38 -15.91
C PRO A 52 -9.75 -16.08 -15.60
N ASP A 53 -9.25 -14.95 -16.11
CA ASP A 53 -9.92 -13.66 -16.03
C ASP A 53 -11.37 -13.79 -16.53
N GLY A 54 -12.35 -13.35 -15.72
CA GLY A 54 -13.80 -13.48 -16.00
C GLY A 54 -14.56 -14.51 -15.14
N SER A 55 -13.93 -15.06 -14.08
CA SER A 55 -14.48 -16.14 -13.23
C SER A 55 -15.77 -15.83 -12.46
N ASP A 56 -16.11 -14.57 -12.21
CA ASP A 56 -17.38 -14.17 -11.59
C ASP A 56 -18.61 -14.61 -12.42
N GLY A 57 -18.43 -14.69 -13.74
CA GLY A 57 -19.46 -15.12 -14.67
C GLY A 57 -19.76 -16.62 -14.59
N TRP A 58 -18.76 -17.46 -14.28
CA TRP A 58 -18.92 -18.92 -14.34
C TRP A 58 -19.74 -19.45 -13.19
N ALA A 59 -19.42 -19.01 -11.97
CA ALA A 59 -20.19 -19.29 -10.76
C ALA A 59 -21.68 -18.99 -10.93
N THR A 60 -21.97 -17.78 -11.44
CA THR A 60 -23.32 -17.30 -11.72
C THR A 60 -23.98 -18.13 -12.81
N TRP A 61 -23.28 -18.37 -13.92
CA TRP A 61 -23.79 -19.15 -15.04
C TRP A 61 -24.13 -20.59 -14.63
N LEU A 62 -23.25 -21.25 -13.86
CA LEU A 62 -23.45 -22.60 -13.34
C LEU A 62 -24.64 -22.66 -12.38
N SER A 63 -24.80 -21.64 -11.52
CA SER A 63 -25.97 -21.50 -10.65
C SER A 63 -27.27 -21.44 -11.47
N VAL A 64 -27.30 -20.60 -12.51
CA VAL A 64 -28.43 -20.51 -13.45
C VAL A 64 -28.72 -21.85 -14.12
N GLN A 65 -27.67 -22.60 -14.54
CA GLN A 65 -27.87 -23.91 -15.16
C GLN A 65 -28.44 -24.94 -14.18
N CYS A 66 -28.03 -24.91 -12.90
CA CYS A 66 -28.56 -25.82 -11.89
C CYS A 66 -30.03 -25.49 -11.55
N THR A 67 -30.35 -24.21 -11.33
CA THR A 67 -31.72 -23.78 -11.02
C THR A 67 -32.68 -24.02 -12.18
N GLY A 68 -32.22 -23.77 -13.42
CA GLY A 68 -33.01 -23.95 -14.64
C GLY A 68 -32.90 -25.32 -15.31
N TYR A 69 -32.30 -26.32 -14.64
CA TYR A 69 -31.89 -27.58 -15.29
C TYR A 69 -33.04 -28.29 -16.02
N LYS A 70 -34.23 -28.33 -15.41
CA LYS A 70 -35.42 -28.99 -15.96
C LYS A 70 -35.94 -28.31 -17.24
N GLN A 71 -35.62 -27.04 -17.44
CA GLN A 71 -36.05 -26.25 -18.59
C GLN A 71 -35.02 -26.26 -19.73
N LEU A 72 -33.83 -26.84 -19.52
CA LEU A 72 -32.79 -26.94 -20.55
C LEU A 72 -33.15 -27.94 -21.63
N HIS A 73 -32.67 -27.69 -22.85
CA HIS A 73 -32.80 -28.62 -23.97
C HIS A 73 -32.18 -29.99 -23.62
N PRO A 74 -32.77 -31.14 -24.02
CA PRO A 74 -32.25 -32.46 -23.65
C PRO A 74 -30.77 -32.68 -23.99
N LEU A 75 -30.29 -32.09 -25.09
CA LEU A 75 -28.87 -32.14 -25.46
C LEU A 75 -27.99 -31.25 -24.56
N GLN A 76 -28.47 -30.09 -24.08
CA GLN A 76 -27.76 -29.30 -23.08
C GLN A 76 -27.64 -30.09 -21.77
N GLN A 77 -28.69 -30.81 -21.37
CA GLN A 77 -28.65 -31.68 -20.19
C GLN A 77 -27.58 -32.78 -20.34
N ARG A 78 -27.46 -33.39 -21.53
CA ARG A 78 -26.39 -34.35 -21.84
C ARG A 78 -24.99 -33.74 -21.74
N LEU A 79 -24.78 -32.55 -22.34
CA LEU A 79 -23.50 -31.85 -22.28
C LEU A 79 -23.14 -31.43 -20.84
N LEU A 80 -24.11 -30.98 -20.05
CA LEU A 80 -23.93 -30.67 -18.63
C LEU A 80 -23.62 -31.91 -17.78
N ALA A 81 -24.19 -33.07 -18.13
CA ALA A 81 -23.88 -34.33 -17.47
C ALA A 81 -22.40 -34.74 -17.66
N GLU A 82 -21.77 -34.40 -18.79
CA GLU A 82 -20.33 -34.67 -19.00
C GLU A 82 -19.42 -33.97 -17.97
N ILE A 83 -19.85 -32.81 -17.46
CA ILE A 83 -19.15 -32.07 -16.42
C ILE A 83 -19.70 -32.37 -15.01
N GLY A 84 -20.64 -33.31 -14.88
CA GLY A 84 -21.19 -33.77 -13.59
C GLY A 84 -22.44 -33.04 -13.10
N ILE A 85 -23.04 -32.17 -13.91
CA ILE A 85 -24.33 -31.54 -13.62
C ILE A 85 -25.44 -32.43 -14.20
N THR A 86 -26.02 -33.26 -13.35
CA THR A 86 -27.15 -34.14 -13.65
C THR A 86 -28.42 -33.60 -13.00
N ALA A 87 -29.58 -34.16 -13.34
CA ALA A 87 -30.84 -33.82 -12.68
C ALA A 87 -30.76 -33.99 -11.16
N GLU A 88 -30.02 -35.00 -10.70
CA GLU A 88 -29.80 -35.29 -9.28
C GLU A 88 -28.85 -34.25 -8.65
N THR A 89 -27.68 -34.00 -9.22
CA THR A 89 -26.71 -33.07 -8.59
C THR A 89 -27.19 -31.63 -8.62
N ALA A 90 -27.90 -31.22 -9.67
CA ALA A 90 -28.53 -29.91 -9.77
C ALA A 90 -29.64 -29.71 -8.73
N ALA A 91 -30.38 -30.76 -8.38
CA ALA A 91 -31.46 -30.70 -7.40
C ALA A 91 -30.96 -30.85 -5.95
N ALA A 92 -30.10 -31.83 -5.68
CA ALA A 92 -29.71 -32.21 -4.34
C ALA A 92 -28.51 -31.42 -3.81
N ARG A 93 -27.51 -31.14 -4.65
CA ARG A 93 -26.22 -30.57 -4.21
C ARG A 93 -25.66 -29.53 -5.20
N PRO A 94 -26.45 -28.53 -5.64
CA PRO A 94 -26.02 -27.58 -6.67
C PRO A 94 -24.77 -26.79 -6.24
N HIS A 95 -24.71 -26.34 -4.99
CA HIS A 95 -23.55 -25.60 -4.50
C HIS A 95 -22.26 -26.43 -4.45
N GLU A 96 -22.37 -27.75 -4.22
CA GLU A 96 -21.19 -28.63 -4.17
C GLU A 96 -20.62 -28.90 -5.55
N ILE A 97 -21.48 -29.17 -6.55
CA ILE A 97 -21.01 -29.36 -7.92
C ILE A 97 -20.44 -28.06 -8.50
N ILE A 98 -21.05 -26.91 -8.20
CA ILE A 98 -20.52 -25.59 -8.60
C ILE A 98 -19.14 -25.37 -7.95
N ALA A 99 -19.02 -25.58 -6.64
CA ALA A 99 -17.75 -25.42 -5.94
C ALA A 99 -16.67 -26.37 -6.48
N GLN A 100 -17.03 -27.60 -6.82
CA GLN A 100 -16.12 -28.57 -7.43
C GLN A 100 -15.64 -28.12 -8.81
N LEU A 101 -16.54 -27.67 -9.68
CA LEU A 101 -16.21 -27.18 -11.02
C LEU A 101 -15.38 -25.90 -10.99
N CYS A 102 -15.61 -25.05 -9.99
CA CYS A 102 -14.75 -23.91 -9.69
C CYS A 102 -13.40 -24.35 -9.08
N GLY A 103 -13.25 -25.59 -8.60
CA GLY A 103 -12.02 -26.11 -7.98
C GLY A 103 -11.81 -25.64 -6.55
N MET A 104 -12.89 -25.34 -5.84
CA MET A 104 -12.91 -25.00 -4.42
C MET A 104 -12.93 -26.24 -3.52
N GLY A 105 -12.99 -27.44 -4.10
CA GLY A 105 -13.06 -28.73 -3.40
C GLY A 105 -11.98 -28.92 -2.32
N PRO A 106 -10.67 -28.74 -2.62
CA PRO A 106 -9.62 -28.89 -1.63
C PRO A 106 -9.77 -27.91 -0.45
N GLY A 107 -10.08 -26.64 -0.73
CA GLY A 107 -10.28 -25.62 0.32
C GLY A 107 -11.48 -25.92 1.20
N LEU A 108 -12.59 -26.38 0.61
CA LEU A 108 -13.77 -26.82 1.34
C LEU A 108 -13.51 -28.05 2.21
N ALA A 109 -12.72 -29.00 1.74
CA ALA A 109 -12.35 -30.18 2.54
C ALA A 109 -11.57 -29.75 3.79
N HIS A 110 -10.55 -28.90 3.64
CA HIS A 110 -9.80 -28.38 4.79
C HIS A 110 -10.65 -27.50 5.70
N ALA A 111 -11.59 -26.72 5.15
CA ALA A 111 -12.55 -25.94 5.94
C ALA A 111 -13.46 -26.86 6.77
N ARG A 112 -13.94 -27.97 6.20
CA ARG A 112 -14.74 -28.98 6.93
C ARG A 112 -13.93 -29.61 8.06
N THR A 113 -12.70 -30.05 7.80
CA THR A 113 -11.82 -30.61 8.83
C THR A 113 -11.57 -29.61 9.96
N TYR A 114 -11.27 -28.35 9.60
CA TYR A 114 -11.02 -27.30 10.57
C TYR A 114 -12.28 -26.97 11.39
N ALA A 115 -13.44 -26.83 10.74
CA ALA A 115 -14.71 -26.59 11.42
C ALA A 115 -15.10 -27.75 12.33
N ALA A 116 -14.85 -29.00 11.93
CA ALA A 116 -15.09 -30.16 12.78
C ALA A 116 -14.20 -30.16 14.04
N ALA A 117 -12.95 -29.69 13.92
CA ALA A 117 -12.01 -29.63 15.03
C ALA A 117 -12.25 -28.44 15.98
N HIS A 118 -12.69 -27.30 15.46
CA HIS A 118 -12.75 -26.04 16.22
C HIS A 118 -14.17 -25.47 16.38
N GLY A 119 -15.17 -26.02 15.69
CA GLY A 119 -16.54 -25.53 15.68
C GLY A 119 -16.74 -24.16 15.02
N HIS A 120 -15.72 -23.65 14.30
CA HIS A 120 -15.77 -22.35 13.63
C HIS A 120 -14.74 -22.25 12.49
N LEU A 121 -14.84 -21.21 11.65
CA LEU A 121 -13.92 -20.92 10.54
C LEU A 121 -13.05 -19.66 10.75
N ALA A 122 -12.98 -19.16 11.99
CA ALA A 122 -12.13 -18.02 12.38
C ALA A 122 -10.63 -18.38 12.48
N THR A 123 -10.03 -18.81 11.37
CA THR A 123 -8.61 -19.15 11.29
C THR A 123 -7.69 -17.90 11.27
N PRO A 124 -6.48 -17.97 11.84
CA PRO A 124 -5.43 -16.99 11.56
C PRO A 124 -5.03 -16.99 10.08
N LEU A 125 -4.65 -15.82 9.54
CA LEU A 125 -4.28 -15.68 8.12
C LEU A 125 -3.14 -16.61 7.67
N LYS A 126 -2.19 -16.90 8.57
CA LYS A 126 -1.03 -17.76 8.33
C LYS A 126 -1.29 -19.24 8.65
N ALA A 127 -2.51 -19.63 9.01
CA ALA A 127 -2.83 -21.00 9.36
C ALA A 127 -2.75 -21.91 8.11
N CYS A 128 -1.92 -22.94 8.21
CA CYS A 128 -1.71 -23.94 7.18
C CYS A 128 -1.96 -25.37 7.68
N PRO A 129 -3.21 -25.73 8.07
CA PRO A 129 -3.52 -27.09 8.47
C PRO A 129 -3.18 -28.04 7.32
N GLU A 130 -2.47 -29.13 7.63
CA GLU A 130 -2.06 -30.15 6.64
C GLU A 130 -1.32 -29.56 5.43
N ARG A 131 -0.57 -28.46 5.62
CA ARG A 131 0.15 -27.68 4.59
C ARG A 131 -0.73 -26.94 3.58
N PHE A 132 -2.05 -26.98 3.69
CA PHE A 132 -2.95 -26.17 2.87
C PHE A 132 -3.13 -24.78 3.49
N PRO A 133 -2.95 -23.67 2.74
CA PRO A 133 -3.03 -22.30 3.27
C PRO A 133 -4.47 -21.83 3.55
N LEU A 134 -5.17 -22.54 4.45
CA LEU A 134 -6.60 -22.33 4.75
C LEU A 134 -6.91 -20.90 5.19
N GLY A 135 -6.03 -20.27 5.97
CA GLY A 135 -6.20 -18.88 6.42
C GLY A 135 -6.29 -17.89 5.27
N ARG A 136 -5.39 -18.01 4.29
CA ARG A 136 -5.40 -17.19 3.06
C ARG A 136 -6.59 -17.53 2.19
N TRP A 137 -6.88 -18.83 2.01
CA TRP A 137 -8.01 -19.27 1.20
C TRP A 137 -9.34 -18.73 1.72
N LEU A 138 -9.63 -18.84 3.03
CA LEU A 138 -10.84 -18.27 3.63
C LEU A 138 -10.89 -16.74 3.55
N SER A 139 -9.73 -16.06 3.64
CA SER A 139 -9.66 -14.61 3.43
C SER A 139 -10.07 -14.23 2.02
N GLU A 140 -9.60 -14.98 1.02
CA GLU A 140 -9.97 -14.80 -0.37
C GLU A 140 -11.47 -15.07 -0.58
N GLN A 141 -12.01 -16.17 -0.03
CA GLN A 141 -13.44 -16.47 -0.15
C GLN A 141 -14.33 -15.37 0.46
N ARG A 142 -13.93 -14.78 1.59
CA ARG A 142 -14.65 -13.64 2.19
C ARG A 142 -14.57 -12.39 1.32
N HIS A 143 -13.43 -12.15 0.67
CA HIS A 143 -13.28 -11.04 -0.27
C HIS A 143 -14.21 -11.22 -1.47
N GLN A 144 -14.13 -12.37 -2.12
CA GLN A 144 -14.96 -12.74 -3.27
C GLN A 144 -16.45 -12.67 -2.95
N ALA A 145 -16.89 -13.17 -1.79
CA ALA A 145 -18.29 -13.07 -1.40
C ALA A 145 -18.78 -11.62 -1.24
N ARG A 146 -17.95 -10.71 -0.69
CA ARG A 146 -18.32 -9.29 -0.55
C ARG A 146 -18.26 -8.55 -1.87
N GLU A 147 -17.34 -8.89 -2.75
CA GLU A 147 -17.24 -8.32 -4.08
C GLU A 147 -18.41 -8.76 -4.95
N HIS A 148 -18.69 -10.06 -4.99
CA HIS A 148 -19.82 -10.63 -5.72
C HIS A 148 -21.15 -10.05 -5.24
N HIS A 149 -21.38 -9.99 -3.93
CA HIS A 149 -22.60 -9.37 -3.40
C HIS A 149 -22.71 -7.89 -3.80
N ARG A 150 -21.59 -7.15 -3.90
CA ARG A 150 -21.59 -5.75 -4.35
C ARG A 150 -21.87 -5.61 -5.85
N SER A 151 -21.38 -6.54 -6.67
CA SER A 151 -21.50 -6.46 -8.13
C SER A 151 -22.82 -7.02 -8.67
N THR A 152 -23.32 -8.13 -8.11
CA THR A 152 -24.50 -8.84 -8.62
C THR A 152 -25.70 -8.82 -7.66
N GLY A 153 -25.50 -8.49 -6.39
CA GLY A 153 -26.50 -8.69 -5.34
C GLY A 153 -26.76 -10.17 -4.99
N GLY A 154 -26.04 -11.09 -5.65
CA GLY A 154 -26.19 -12.53 -5.49
C GLY A 154 -25.32 -13.13 -4.38
N THR A 155 -25.49 -14.43 -4.16
CA THR A 155 -24.67 -15.21 -3.21
C THR A 155 -23.53 -15.90 -3.94
N TRP A 156 -22.29 -15.63 -3.49
CA TRP A 156 -21.11 -16.34 -3.99
C TRP A 156 -21.23 -17.86 -3.73
N PRO A 157 -20.95 -18.76 -4.68
CA PRO A 157 -21.35 -20.18 -4.59
C PRO A 157 -20.86 -20.93 -3.36
N VAL A 158 -19.65 -20.61 -2.90
CA VAL A 158 -19.04 -21.26 -1.74
C VAL A 158 -19.64 -20.75 -0.41
N SER A 159 -20.32 -19.61 -0.43
CA SER A 159 -20.88 -18.96 0.77
C SER A 159 -21.90 -19.85 1.48
N THR A 160 -22.78 -20.51 0.74
CA THR A 160 -23.79 -21.42 1.32
C THR A 160 -23.12 -22.59 2.03
N LEU A 161 -22.07 -23.15 1.42
CA LEU A 161 -21.33 -24.28 1.99
C LEU A 161 -20.53 -23.87 3.23
N LEU A 162 -19.90 -22.70 3.23
CA LEU A 162 -19.16 -22.20 4.39
C LEU A 162 -20.09 -21.74 5.51
N ALA A 163 -21.24 -21.15 5.19
CA ALA A 163 -22.26 -20.77 6.17
C ALA A 163 -22.88 -21.98 6.88
N ALA A 164 -22.99 -23.11 6.18
CA ALA A 164 -23.41 -24.37 6.80
C ALA A 164 -22.38 -24.92 7.81
N LEU A 165 -21.10 -24.56 7.68
CA LEU A 165 -20.04 -24.95 8.63
C LEU A 165 -19.89 -23.96 9.79
N ASP A 166 -19.98 -22.66 9.49
CA ASP A 166 -19.91 -21.58 10.45
C ASP A 166 -20.81 -20.44 9.97
N PRO A 167 -21.95 -20.17 10.63
CA PRO A 167 -22.85 -19.07 10.27
C PRO A 167 -22.12 -17.71 10.25
N TRP A 168 -21.06 -17.57 11.03
CA TRP A 168 -20.23 -16.37 11.11
C TRP A 168 -18.89 -16.53 10.36
N TRP A 169 -18.83 -17.36 9.32
CA TRP A 169 -17.61 -17.49 8.51
C TRP A 169 -17.22 -16.16 7.85
N ASN A 170 -18.17 -15.27 7.55
CA ASN A 170 -17.97 -13.94 6.97
C ASN A 170 -18.72 -12.86 7.80
N PRO A 171 -18.24 -12.52 9.01
CA PRO A 171 -18.97 -11.65 9.91
C PRO A 171 -18.79 -10.17 9.56
N THR A 172 -19.67 -9.33 10.11
CA THR A 172 -19.59 -7.86 10.03
C THR A 172 -18.61 -7.24 11.03
N TRP A 173 -18.17 -8.03 12.02
CA TRP A 173 -17.13 -7.65 13.00
C TRP A 173 -15.76 -8.23 12.63
N SER A 174 -14.74 -7.93 13.45
CA SER A 174 -13.37 -8.41 13.21
C SER A 174 -13.23 -9.91 13.53
N LEU A 175 -12.50 -10.66 12.70
CA LEU A 175 -12.18 -12.06 12.98
C LEU A 175 -11.34 -12.23 14.26
N GLU A 176 -10.64 -11.18 14.71
CA GLU A 176 -10.00 -11.13 16.02
C GLU A 176 -11.01 -11.24 17.16
N TRP A 177 -12.11 -10.48 17.07
CA TRP A 177 -13.20 -10.56 18.04
C TRP A 177 -13.76 -11.98 18.11
N GLN A 178 -14.03 -12.60 16.95
CA GLN A 178 -14.57 -13.96 16.88
C GLN A 178 -13.62 -15.01 17.48
N ARG A 179 -12.30 -14.86 17.26
CA ARG A 179 -11.30 -15.75 17.88
C ARG A 179 -11.25 -15.63 19.40
N HIS A 180 -11.29 -14.41 19.94
CA HIS A 180 -11.35 -14.21 21.40
C HIS A 180 -12.63 -14.78 21.98
N TRP A 181 -13.77 -14.54 21.33
CA TRP A 181 -15.05 -15.13 21.70
C TRP A 181 -14.97 -16.66 21.77
N ASN A 182 -14.47 -17.32 20.72
CA ASN A 182 -14.39 -18.79 20.68
C ASN A 182 -13.51 -19.35 21.80
N ARG A 183 -12.38 -18.70 22.11
CA ARG A 183 -11.52 -19.09 23.24
C ARG A 183 -12.24 -18.95 24.58
N VAL A 184 -12.95 -17.85 24.80
CA VAL A 184 -13.74 -17.65 26.02
C VAL A 184 -14.83 -18.72 26.14
N ARG A 185 -15.54 -18.99 25.04
CA ARG A 185 -16.58 -20.01 24.97
C ARG A 185 -16.02 -21.40 25.31
N GLU A 186 -14.94 -21.83 24.67
CA GLU A 186 -14.28 -23.12 24.94
C GLU A 186 -13.90 -23.26 26.42
N ARG A 187 -13.38 -22.19 27.06
CA ARG A 187 -13.07 -22.19 28.49
C ARG A 187 -14.32 -22.25 29.36
N SER A 188 -15.38 -21.54 28.99
CA SER A 188 -16.64 -21.56 29.73
C SER A 188 -17.33 -22.94 29.66
N GLU A 189 -17.30 -23.59 28.50
CA GLU A 189 -17.81 -24.95 28.29
C GLU A 189 -16.98 -25.96 29.07
N SER A 190 -15.64 -25.82 29.05
CA SER A 190 -14.73 -26.69 29.82
C SER A 190 -14.95 -26.59 31.34
N ALA A 191 -15.28 -25.39 31.84
CA ALA A 191 -15.52 -25.16 33.26
C ALA A 191 -16.90 -25.63 33.74
N ALA A 192 -17.91 -25.58 32.87
CA ALA A 192 -19.22 -26.17 33.14
C ALA A 192 -19.16 -27.71 33.28
N GLY A 193 -18.17 -28.36 32.66
CA GLY A 193 -17.96 -29.82 32.68
C GLY A 193 -17.08 -30.37 33.80
N GLY A 194 -16.42 -29.52 34.61
CA GLY A 194 -15.57 -30.00 35.71
C GLY A 194 -14.87 -28.91 36.51
N GLY A 195 -15.46 -28.53 37.65
CA GLY A 195 -14.84 -28.04 38.91
C GLY A 195 -13.86 -26.86 38.91
N GLY A 196 -13.48 -26.29 37.76
CA GLY A 196 -12.52 -25.21 37.67
C GLY A 196 -13.17 -23.82 37.65
N SER A 197 -12.47 -22.83 38.20
CA SER A 197 -12.83 -21.40 38.19
C SER A 197 -12.69 -20.80 36.77
N GLY A 198 -13.47 -21.31 35.81
CA GLY A 198 -13.19 -21.16 34.37
C GLY A 198 -13.14 -19.75 33.81
N ILE A 199 -13.91 -18.83 34.39
CA ILE A 199 -13.90 -17.41 34.00
C ILE A 199 -12.96 -16.60 34.91
N ALA A 200 -12.74 -17.01 36.16
CA ALA A 200 -11.88 -16.28 37.08
C ALA A 200 -10.38 -16.50 36.80
N ASP A 201 -10.01 -17.64 36.20
CA ASP A 201 -8.64 -17.98 35.80
C ASP A 201 -8.39 -17.70 34.30
N LEU A 202 -9.12 -16.75 33.70
CA LEU A 202 -8.83 -16.29 32.35
C LEU A 202 -7.45 -15.61 32.30
N GLU A 203 -6.68 -15.95 31.26
CA GLU A 203 -5.45 -15.23 30.92
C GLU A 203 -5.76 -13.72 30.88
N LYS A 204 -4.84 -12.90 31.41
CA LYS A 204 -5.02 -11.46 31.57
C LYS A 204 -5.55 -10.79 30.28
N GLU A 205 -5.06 -11.23 29.12
CA GLU A 205 -5.49 -10.76 27.81
C GLU A 205 -6.98 -10.99 27.52
N LEU A 206 -7.49 -12.19 27.80
CA LEU A 206 -8.91 -12.54 27.59
C LEU A 206 -9.80 -11.85 28.63
N ALA A 207 -9.33 -11.72 29.87
CA ALA A 207 -10.02 -10.97 30.92
C ALA A 207 -10.10 -9.47 30.60
N ASP A 208 -9.03 -8.87 30.07
CA ASP A 208 -9.01 -7.49 29.56
C ASP A 208 -9.92 -7.32 28.34
N TRP A 209 -9.97 -8.32 27.46
CA TRP A 209 -10.88 -8.32 26.32
C TRP A 209 -12.35 -8.35 26.76
N LEU A 210 -12.74 -9.22 27.71
CA LEU A 210 -14.09 -9.28 28.26
C LEU A 210 -14.49 -8.00 28.98
N ARG A 211 -13.59 -7.41 29.78
CA ARG A 211 -13.85 -6.11 30.44
C ARG A 211 -14.15 -5.01 29.42
N ARG A 212 -13.41 -4.98 28.30
CA ARG A 212 -13.72 -4.07 27.19
C ARG A 212 -15.08 -4.34 26.57
N GLN A 213 -15.47 -5.61 26.39
CA GLN A 213 -16.80 -5.94 25.86
C GLN A 213 -17.92 -5.47 26.80
N CYS A 214 -17.75 -5.59 28.13
CA CYS A 214 -18.72 -5.07 29.10
C CYS A 214 -18.77 -3.53 29.11
N THR A 215 -17.61 -2.88 28.96
CA THR A 215 -17.52 -1.40 28.93
C THR A 215 -18.19 -0.82 27.69
N ASP A 216 -17.91 -1.44 26.54
CA ASP A 216 -18.39 -1.00 25.22
C ASP A 216 -19.69 -1.72 24.81
N TYR A 217 -20.37 -2.39 25.74
CA TYR A 217 -21.50 -3.28 25.47
C TYR A 217 -22.56 -2.59 24.62
N GLY A 218 -22.87 -1.32 24.89
CA GLY A 218 -23.86 -0.54 24.12
C GLY A 218 -23.50 -0.28 22.65
N THR A 219 -22.25 -0.52 22.24
CA THR A 219 -21.77 -0.32 20.87
C THR A 219 -21.55 -1.62 20.09
N LEU A 220 -21.71 -2.76 20.75
CA LEU A 220 -21.55 -4.07 20.13
C LEU A 220 -22.69 -4.36 19.15
N HIS A 221 -22.39 -5.18 18.16
CA HIS A 221 -23.37 -5.66 17.19
C HIS A 221 -24.44 -6.53 17.88
N PRO A 222 -25.72 -6.51 17.46
CA PRO A 222 -26.79 -7.28 18.11
C PRO A 222 -26.48 -8.77 18.27
N GLU A 223 -25.84 -9.36 17.26
CA GLU A 223 -25.43 -10.77 17.33
C GLU A 223 -24.27 -11.01 18.31
N GLN A 224 -23.39 -10.02 18.53
CA GLN A 224 -22.38 -10.10 19.59
C GLN A 224 -23.03 -10.07 20.97
N HIS A 225 -24.14 -9.33 21.16
CA HIS A 225 -24.92 -9.41 22.40
C HIS A 225 -25.51 -10.80 22.59
N ARG A 226 -26.08 -11.40 21.53
CA ARG A 226 -26.62 -12.76 21.60
C ARG A 226 -25.55 -13.77 22.01
N LEU A 227 -24.38 -13.72 21.37
CA LEU A 227 -23.24 -14.55 21.73
C LEU A 227 -22.83 -14.33 23.19
N LEU A 228 -22.56 -13.10 23.61
CA LEU A 228 -22.17 -12.81 25.00
C LEU A 228 -23.21 -13.27 26.04
N THR A 229 -24.49 -13.22 25.68
CA THR A 229 -25.59 -13.69 26.55
C THR A 229 -25.52 -15.20 26.77
N THR A 230 -24.99 -16.00 25.83
CA THR A 230 -24.89 -17.47 26.02
C THR A 230 -23.94 -17.87 27.14
N ILE A 231 -23.00 -16.99 27.51
CA ILE A 231 -22.08 -17.18 28.65
C ILE A 231 -22.48 -16.31 29.86
N GLY A 232 -23.71 -15.78 29.89
CA GLY A 232 -24.24 -15.00 31.03
C GLY A 232 -23.84 -13.52 31.06
N ILE A 233 -23.21 -13.00 29.99
CA ILE A 233 -22.90 -11.56 29.88
C ILE A 233 -24.11 -10.84 29.23
N THR A 234 -25.05 -10.44 30.08
CA THR A 234 -26.21 -9.63 29.73
C THR A 234 -25.90 -8.14 29.87
N ALA A 235 -26.80 -7.27 29.40
CA ALA A 235 -26.69 -5.83 29.61
C ALA A 235 -26.65 -5.46 31.11
N GLU A 236 -27.23 -6.28 31.99
CA GLU A 236 -27.20 -6.07 33.44
C GLU A 236 -25.87 -6.49 34.05
N THR A 237 -25.38 -7.69 33.73
CA THR A 237 -24.09 -8.17 34.25
C THR A 237 -22.92 -7.36 33.69
N ALA A 238 -23.00 -6.88 32.43
CA ALA A 238 -22.04 -5.94 31.85
C ALA A 238 -22.03 -4.58 32.57
N ARG A 239 -23.20 -4.06 32.97
CA ARG A 239 -23.31 -2.83 33.78
C ARG A 239 -22.76 -3.02 35.19
N ALA A 240 -23.06 -4.14 35.84
CA ALA A 240 -22.58 -4.46 37.18
C ALA A 240 -21.05 -4.68 37.21
N ALA A 241 -20.48 -5.25 36.14
CA ALA A 241 -19.05 -5.45 35.98
C ALA A 241 -18.29 -4.18 35.57
N ARG A 242 -19.00 -3.09 35.23
CA ARG A 242 -18.37 -1.82 34.90
C ARG A 242 -17.75 -1.26 36.18
N PRO A 243 -16.46 -0.89 36.19
CA PRO A 243 -15.87 -0.26 37.37
C PRO A 243 -16.70 0.97 37.73
N PRO A 244 -16.93 1.23 39.04
CA PRO A 244 -17.62 2.44 39.48
C PRO A 244 -16.95 3.64 38.81
N ALA A 245 -17.76 4.52 38.23
CA ALA A 245 -17.25 5.70 37.54
C ALA A 245 -16.27 6.42 38.48
N PRO A 246 -15.01 6.65 38.08
CA PRO A 246 -14.11 7.43 38.89
C PRO A 246 -14.76 8.80 39.16
N ARG A 247 -14.55 9.35 40.37
CA ARG A 247 -14.89 10.75 40.68
C ARG A 247 -14.31 11.61 39.55
N ALA A 248 -15.15 12.45 38.95
CA ALA A 248 -14.89 13.12 37.68
C ALA A 248 -13.52 13.83 37.65
N GLU A 249 -12.55 13.20 37.02
CA GLU A 249 -11.54 13.95 36.28
C GLU A 249 -12.24 14.57 35.05
N PRO A 250 -11.86 15.79 34.63
CA PRO A 250 -12.47 16.43 33.46
C PRO A 250 -12.38 15.49 32.26
N ASP A 251 -13.49 15.29 31.53
CA ASP A 251 -13.56 14.41 30.35
C ASP A 251 -12.36 14.68 29.44
N LEU A 252 -11.71 13.63 28.93
CA LEU A 252 -10.64 13.73 27.95
C LEU A 252 -11.06 14.57 26.74
N LEU A 253 -12.37 14.58 26.40
CA LEU A 253 -12.92 15.45 25.37
C LEU A 253 -12.94 16.93 25.78
N ASP A 254 -13.38 17.23 27.01
CA ASP A 254 -13.41 18.60 27.53
C ASP A 254 -11.99 19.16 27.64
N THR A 255 -11.05 18.34 28.11
CA THR A 255 -9.63 18.65 28.12
C THR A 255 -9.12 18.92 26.70
N ALA A 256 -9.44 18.06 25.73
CA ALA A 256 -9.01 18.25 24.35
C ALA A 256 -9.58 19.53 23.70
N LEU A 257 -10.85 19.84 23.96
CA LEU A 257 -11.49 21.07 23.49
C LEU A 257 -10.92 22.31 24.17
N ALA A 258 -10.59 22.24 25.47
CA ALA A 258 -9.89 23.30 26.17
C ALA A 258 -8.49 23.56 25.58
N GLN A 259 -7.74 22.49 25.28
CA GLN A 259 -6.43 22.58 24.63
C GLN A 259 -6.52 23.16 23.20
N ALA A 260 -7.56 22.78 22.45
CA ALA A 260 -7.83 23.38 21.13
C ALA A 260 -8.15 24.88 21.24
N ARG A 261 -8.96 25.30 22.23
CA ARG A 261 -9.24 26.72 22.51
C ARG A 261 -7.99 27.49 22.92
N ALA A 262 -7.15 26.92 23.78
CA ALA A 262 -5.89 27.53 24.22
C ALA A 262 -4.94 27.77 23.04
N TYR A 263 -4.81 26.77 22.15
CA TYR A 263 -4.03 26.92 20.92
C TYR A 263 -4.65 27.98 19.99
N ALA A 264 -5.98 27.98 19.82
CA ALA A 264 -6.67 28.97 19.01
C ALA A 264 -6.50 30.40 19.55
N ALA A 265 -6.45 30.59 20.88
CA ALA A 265 -6.22 31.89 21.49
C ALA A 265 -4.83 32.45 21.16
N GLY A 266 -3.80 31.58 21.10
CA GLY A 266 -2.43 31.99 20.77
C GLY A 266 -2.17 32.20 19.27
N TYR A 267 -2.76 31.38 18.40
CA TYR A 267 -2.45 31.37 16.96
C TYR A 267 -3.60 31.86 16.06
N GLY A 268 -4.80 32.03 16.63
CA GLY A 268 -6.02 32.43 15.93
C GLY A 268 -6.57 31.36 14.98
N HIS A 269 -6.21 30.09 15.17
CA HIS A 269 -6.64 28.92 14.38
C HIS A 269 -6.28 27.62 15.10
N ILE A 270 -6.79 26.47 14.62
CA ILE A 270 -6.40 25.12 15.09
C ILE A 270 -5.80 24.24 13.98
N ALA A 271 -5.22 24.85 12.94
CA ALA A 271 -4.38 24.17 11.96
C ALA A 271 -3.00 23.68 12.50
N ALA A 272 -2.96 23.17 13.75
CA ALA A 272 -1.74 22.72 14.41
C ALA A 272 -1.03 21.59 13.63
N PRO A 273 0.32 21.61 13.49
CA PRO A 273 1.10 20.47 13.04
C PRO A 273 0.81 19.20 13.85
N VAL A 274 0.94 18.03 13.22
CA VAL A 274 0.66 16.74 13.89
C VAL A 274 1.55 16.51 15.12
N SER A 275 2.76 17.05 15.12
CA SER A 275 3.71 16.97 16.22
C SER A 275 3.43 17.95 17.37
N THR A 276 2.42 18.81 17.27
CA THR A 276 2.12 19.79 18.32
C THR A 276 1.60 19.10 19.57
N VAL A 277 2.32 19.33 20.67
CA VAL A 277 1.95 18.95 22.03
C VAL A 277 1.78 20.24 22.83
N LEU A 278 0.65 20.40 23.51
CA LEU A 278 0.34 21.55 24.37
C LEU A 278 0.06 21.02 25.77
N ASP A 279 0.82 21.48 26.77
CA ASP A 279 0.72 21.03 28.16
C ASP A 279 0.69 19.49 28.33
N GLY A 280 1.55 18.80 27.57
CA GLY A 280 1.61 17.33 27.56
C GLY A 280 0.50 16.64 26.75
N PHE A 281 -0.52 17.37 26.29
CA PHE A 281 -1.58 16.85 25.45
C PHE A 281 -1.18 16.85 23.96
N PRO A 282 -1.25 15.71 23.24
CA PRO A 282 -0.86 15.61 21.83
C PRO A 282 -1.94 16.20 20.89
N LEU A 283 -2.16 17.51 20.99
CA LEU A 283 -3.21 18.26 20.29
C LEU A 283 -3.19 18.05 18.77
N GLY A 284 -2.00 18.06 18.15
CA GLY A 284 -1.85 17.89 16.71
C GLY A 284 -2.37 16.54 16.21
N GLN A 285 -2.07 15.46 16.92
CA GLN A 285 -2.54 14.12 16.59
C GLN A 285 -4.05 13.99 16.82
N TRP A 286 -4.55 14.55 17.92
CA TRP A 286 -5.97 14.53 18.24
C TRP A 286 -6.81 15.24 17.16
N LEU A 287 -6.41 16.45 16.73
CA LEU A 287 -7.07 17.20 15.66
C LEU A 287 -7.02 16.45 14.32
N ALA A 288 -5.88 15.84 13.98
CA ALA A 288 -5.76 15.02 12.78
C ALA A 288 -6.73 13.82 12.80
N TRP A 289 -6.91 13.19 13.96
CA TRP A 289 -7.86 12.09 14.14
C TRP A 289 -9.32 12.57 14.02
N GLN A 290 -9.69 13.72 14.61
CA GLN A 290 -11.05 14.27 14.45
C GLN A 290 -11.37 14.58 12.98
N ARG A 291 -10.45 15.22 12.24
CA ARG A 291 -10.60 15.47 10.80
C ARG A 291 -10.81 14.17 10.01
N ARG A 292 -10.03 13.13 10.31
CA ARG A 292 -10.17 11.81 9.68
C ARG A 292 -11.53 11.18 9.96
N ARG A 293 -12.06 11.32 11.18
CA ARG A 293 -13.40 10.83 11.53
C ARG A 293 -14.50 11.62 10.84
N ALA A 294 -14.37 12.94 10.75
CA ALA A 294 -15.34 13.80 10.07
C ALA A 294 -15.46 13.45 8.59
N ARG A 295 -14.34 13.31 7.87
CA ARG A 295 -14.33 12.89 6.45
C ARG A 295 -14.94 11.51 6.20
N ARG A 296 -15.01 10.66 7.23
CA ARG A 296 -15.62 9.33 7.17
C ARG A 296 -17.09 9.31 7.62
N GLY A 297 -17.67 10.46 7.96
CA GLY A 297 -19.03 10.54 8.52
C GLY A 297 -19.15 9.90 9.91
N ARG A 298 -18.04 9.79 10.65
CA ARG A 298 -17.98 9.10 11.96
C ARG A 298 -17.75 10.03 13.15
N LEU A 299 -17.74 11.34 12.93
CA LEU A 299 -17.63 12.34 14.00
C LEU A 299 -19.04 12.76 14.43
N SER A 300 -19.29 12.89 15.74
CA SER A 300 -20.61 13.33 16.19
C SER A 300 -20.88 14.79 15.76
N PRO A 301 -22.13 15.14 15.41
CA PRO A 301 -22.49 16.51 15.02
C PRO A 301 -22.11 17.55 16.08
N THR A 302 -22.44 17.29 17.35
CA THR A 302 -22.11 18.17 18.48
C THR A 302 -20.61 18.45 18.61
N ARG A 303 -19.75 17.45 18.32
CA ARG A 303 -18.30 17.62 18.38
C ARG A 303 -17.77 18.39 17.18
N ALA A 304 -18.33 18.15 16.00
CA ALA A 304 -17.99 18.93 14.81
C ALA A 304 -18.35 20.40 15.02
N GLU A 305 -19.53 20.67 15.57
CA GLU A 305 -20.00 22.01 15.92
C GLU A 305 -19.07 22.69 16.93
N ALA A 306 -18.72 22.02 18.04
CA ALA A 306 -17.80 22.57 19.03
C ALA A 306 -16.42 22.94 18.45
N LEU A 307 -15.91 22.17 17.49
CA LEU A 307 -14.66 22.50 16.78
C LEU A 307 -14.84 23.64 15.78
N SER A 308 -15.97 23.70 15.08
CA SER A 308 -16.32 24.80 14.18
C SER A 308 -16.50 26.13 14.91
N THR A 309 -16.99 26.12 16.15
CA THR A 309 -17.03 27.31 17.01
C THR A 309 -15.63 27.84 17.33
N ILE A 310 -14.64 26.96 17.46
CA ILE A 310 -13.24 27.35 17.74
C ILE A 310 -12.57 27.88 16.48
N ASP A 311 -12.77 27.22 15.34
CA ASP A 311 -12.20 27.58 14.05
C ASP A 311 -13.12 27.07 12.93
N PRO A 312 -13.78 27.96 12.17
CA PRO A 312 -14.63 27.57 11.05
C PRO A 312 -13.90 26.70 10.01
N TRP A 313 -12.58 26.87 9.89
CA TRP A 313 -11.72 26.13 8.97
C TRP A 313 -10.94 25.02 9.67
N TRP A 314 -11.45 24.45 10.78
CA TRP A 314 -10.76 23.35 11.48
C TRP A 314 -10.61 22.09 10.62
N ASN A 315 -11.55 21.82 9.70
CA ASN A 315 -11.50 20.73 8.72
C ASN A 315 -11.79 21.27 7.30
N PRO A 316 -10.82 21.96 6.68
CA PRO A 316 -11.05 22.63 5.41
C PRO A 316 -11.12 21.64 4.24
N PRO A 317 -11.70 22.07 3.09
CA PRO A 317 -11.73 21.27 1.86
C PRO A 317 -10.38 21.24 1.11
N TRP A 318 -9.40 22.03 1.54
CA TRP A 318 -8.05 22.08 0.96
C TRP A 318 -6.98 21.41 1.85
N PRO A 319 -5.75 21.19 1.35
CA PRO A 319 -4.68 20.57 2.14
C PRO A 319 -4.31 21.37 3.40
N LEU A 320 -4.16 20.69 4.55
CA LEU A 320 -3.82 21.34 5.82
C LEU A 320 -2.46 22.06 5.77
N GLN A 321 -1.52 21.56 4.96
CA GLN A 321 -0.22 22.21 4.73
C GLN A 321 -0.37 23.60 4.10
N TRP A 322 -1.37 23.78 3.22
CA TRP A 322 -1.69 25.08 2.65
C TRP A 322 -2.18 26.04 3.75
N GLN A 323 -3.10 25.58 4.61
CA GLN A 323 -3.63 26.39 5.71
C GLN A 323 -2.54 26.78 6.72
N GLN A 324 -1.59 25.88 6.99
CA GLN A 324 -0.42 26.16 7.82
C GLN A 324 0.51 27.22 7.21
N ALA A 325 0.73 27.17 5.89
CA ALA A 325 1.51 28.18 5.18
C ALA A 325 0.80 29.55 5.20
N TYR A 326 -0.51 29.57 5.00
CA TYR A 326 -1.36 30.76 5.14
C TYR A 326 -1.24 31.38 6.53
N HIS A 327 -1.40 30.60 7.61
CA HIS A 327 -1.33 31.16 8.95
C HIS A 327 0.07 31.61 9.33
N ARG A 328 1.12 30.92 8.85
CA ARG A 328 2.49 31.40 8.99
C ARG A 328 2.66 32.76 8.33
N LEU A 329 2.15 32.93 7.11
CA LEU A 329 2.15 34.22 6.42
C LEU A 329 1.37 35.28 7.18
N ARG A 330 0.18 34.94 7.71
CA ARG A 330 -0.64 35.83 8.53
C ARG A 330 0.12 36.33 9.76
N THR A 331 0.79 35.43 10.50
CA THR A 331 1.60 35.80 11.67
C THR A 331 2.77 36.71 11.31
N GLU A 332 3.41 36.51 10.15
CA GLU A 332 4.49 37.40 9.67
C GLU A 332 3.96 38.76 9.14
N ALA A 333 2.66 38.84 8.82
CA ALA A 333 2.01 40.02 8.26
C ALA A 333 1.32 40.92 9.30
N THR A 334 1.31 40.58 10.60
CA THR A 334 0.61 41.35 11.65
C THR A 334 1.20 42.75 11.97
N GLY A 335 2.11 43.27 11.15
CA GLY A 335 2.58 44.65 11.22
C GLY A 335 1.87 45.56 10.22
N THR A 336 0.80 46.24 10.65
CA THR A 336 0.07 47.32 9.94
C THR A 336 -0.56 46.99 8.56
N GLY A 337 -1.89 46.88 8.52
CA GLY A 337 -2.69 47.06 7.30
C GLY A 337 -3.03 45.81 6.49
N GLY A 338 -2.74 44.60 7.00
CA GLY A 338 -3.07 43.35 6.32
C GLY A 338 -2.22 43.07 5.07
N VAL A 339 -1.31 43.97 4.69
CA VAL A 339 -0.38 43.78 3.58
C VAL A 339 0.84 42.99 4.08
N PRO A 340 1.30 41.95 3.37
CA PRO A 340 2.47 41.20 3.79
C PRO A 340 3.72 42.10 3.78
N ALA A 341 4.55 42.02 4.83
CA ALA A 341 5.72 42.88 4.98
C ALA A 341 6.63 42.86 3.74
N ARG A 342 7.25 44.01 3.40
CA ARG A 342 8.18 44.13 2.24
C ARG A 342 9.40 43.20 2.30
N ASN A 343 9.67 42.55 3.44
CA ASN A 343 10.84 41.70 3.69
C ASN A 343 10.47 40.27 4.12
N LEU A 344 9.51 39.64 3.44
CA LEU A 344 9.18 38.23 3.72
C LEU A 344 10.33 37.26 3.39
N PRO A 345 10.44 36.13 4.11
CA PRO A 345 11.32 35.02 3.73
C PRO A 345 11.07 34.54 2.30
N ARG A 346 12.13 34.22 1.56
CA ARG A 346 12.06 33.75 0.16
C ARG A 346 11.06 32.60 -0.07
N GLY A 347 10.93 31.71 0.91
CA GLY A 347 9.98 30.60 0.86
C GLY A 347 8.52 31.06 0.83
N LEU A 348 8.18 32.12 1.60
CA LEU A 348 6.85 32.70 1.61
C LEU A 348 6.57 33.51 0.35
N CYS A 349 7.53 34.31 -0.16
CA CYS A 349 7.36 35.02 -1.43
C CYS A 349 7.09 34.05 -2.59
N ARG A 350 7.83 32.94 -2.65
CA ARG A 350 7.58 31.88 -3.65
C ARG A 350 6.20 31.27 -3.47
N TRP A 351 5.80 30.97 -2.23
CA TRP A 351 4.49 30.39 -1.96
C TRP A 351 3.35 31.31 -2.40
N ILE A 352 3.46 32.63 -2.13
CA ILE A 352 2.50 33.65 -2.58
C ILE A 352 2.41 33.67 -4.11
N ARG A 353 3.55 33.70 -4.82
CA ARG A 353 3.58 33.69 -6.29
C ARG A 353 2.85 32.48 -6.88
N VAL A 354 3.07 31.29 -6.32
CA VAL A 354 2.34 30.08 -6.72
C VAL A 354 0.83 30.23 -6.51
N GLN A 355 0.40 30.89 -5.42
CA GLN A 355 -1.02 31.13 -5.18
C GLN A 355 -1.62 32.10 -6.20
N GLN A 356 -0.89 33.15 -6.57
CA GLN A 356 -1.32 34.13 -7.58
C GLN A 356 -1.38 33.52 -8.98
N GLU A 357 -0.39 32.71 -9.37
CA GLU A 357 -0.37 32.01 -10.67
C GLU A 357 -1.47 30.94 -10.78
N SER A 358 -1.81 30.30 -9.67
CA SER A 358 -2.84 29.25 -9.63
C SER A 358 -4.19 29.75 -9.13
N TRP A 359 -4.43 31.07 -9.14
CA TRP A 359 -5.58 31.71 -8.48
C TRP A 359 -6.93 31.10 -8.86
N GLU A 360 -7.17 30.88 -10.15
CA GLU A 360 -8.40 30.28 -10.69
C GLU A 360 -8.64 28.84 -10.23
N HIS A 361 -7.60 28.15 -9.78
CA HIS A 361 -7.68 26.76 -9.29
C HIS A 361 -7.75 26.69 -7.75
N LEU A 362 -7.68 27.83 -7.06
CA LEU A 362 -7.85 27.89 -5.61
C LEU A 362 -9.33 27.75 -5.26
N HIS A 363 -9.61 27.08 -4.14
CA HIS A 363 -10.95 27.03 -3.59
C HIS A 363 -11.41 28.46 -3.21
N PRO A 364 -12.70 28.85 -3.38
CA PRO A 364 -13.17 30.21 -3.08
C PRO A 364 -12.77 30.70 -1.67
N GLY A 365 -12.94 29.87 -0.64
CA GLY A 365 -12.46 30.21 0.70
C GLY A 365 -10.94 30.45 0.82
N GLN A 366 -10.10 29.86 -0.04
CA GLN A 366 -8.66 30.20 -0.09
C GLN A 366 -8.43 31.57 -0.72
N GLN A 367 -9.18 31.91 -1.77
CA GLN A 367 -9.14 33.23 -2.41
C GLN A 367 -9.58 34.31 -1.41
N ASP A 368 -10.65 34.08 -0.65
CA ASP A 368 -11.14 34.99 0.39
C ASP A 368 -10.08 35.21 1.49
N LEU A 369 -9.48 34.12 1.98
CA LEU A 369 -8.44 34.18 3.01
C LEU A 369 -7.21 34.96 2.53
N LEU A 370 -6.77 34.74 1.29
CA LEU A 370 -5.64 35.47 0.68
C LEU A 370 -5.98 36.94 0.42
N THR A 371 -7.19 37.22 -0.06
CA THR A 371 -7.68 38.58 -0.31
C THR A 371 -7.76 39.38 0.99
N ALA A 372 -8.15 38.74 2.10
CA ALA A 372 -8.12 39.34 3.44
C ALA A 372 -6.69 39.70 3.92
N LEU A 373 -5.65 39.08 3.34
CA LEU A 373 -4.24 39.46 3.51
C LEU A 373 -3.72 40.39 2.39
N GLY A 374 -4.61 41.02 1.62
CA GLY A 374 -4.23 41.91 0.52
C GLY A 374 -3.53 41.21 -0.66
N ILE A 375 -3.57 39.88 -0.73
CA ILE A 375 -2.99 39.11 -1.83
C ILE A 375 -4.07 38.88 -2.87
N THR A 376 -3.89 39.47 -4.04
CA THR A 376 -4.75 39.32 -5.21
C THR A 376 -3.91 38.81 -6.39
N PRO A 377 -4.52 38.23 -7.44
CA PRO A 377 -3.78 37.61 -8.55
C PRO A 377 -2.86 38.58 -9.29
N HIS A 378 -3.12 39.89 -9.20
CA HIS A 378 -2.36 40.95 -9.89
C HIS A 378 -1.57 41.86 -8.94
N ALA A 379 -1.52 41.57 -7.63
CA ALA A 379 -0.76 42.39 -6.68
C ALA A 379 0.76 42.16 -6.84
N ALA A 380 1.52 43.25 -7.02
CA ALA A 380 2.98 43.21 -6.99
C ALA A 380 3.47 42.82 -5.59
N VAL A 381 3.95 41.59 -5.42
CA VAL A 381 4.59 41.14 -4.18
C VAL A 381 5.90 41.88 -4.06
N GLY A 382 6.07 42.66 -2.99
CA GLY A 382 7.23 43.51 -2.73
C GLY A 382 8.55 42.77 -2.92
N GLU A 383 9.10 42.84 -4.13
CA GLU A 383 10.45 42.43 -4.44
C GLU A 383 11.38 43.52 -3.89
N ARG A 384 12.17 43.14 -2.90
CA ARG A 384 13.37 43.89 -2.49
C ARG A 384 14.13 44.30 -3.77
N PRO A 385 14.63 45.56 -3.89
CA PRO A 385 15.39 45.97 -5.06
C PRO A 385 16.46 44.92 -5.34
N ALA A 386 16.54 44.47 -6.59
CA ALA A 386 17.53 43.52 -7.04
C ALA A 386 18.89 43.97 -6.46
N PRO A 387 19.61 43.12 -5.70
CA PRO A 387 20.94 43.50 -5.30
C PRO A 387 21.72 43.73 -6.59
N ALA A 388 22.15 44.98 -6.81
CA ALA A 388 23.03 45.39 -7.89
C ALA A 388 24.05 44.28 -8.10
N THR A 389 24.00 43.65 -9.28
CA THR A 389 24.84 42.58 -9.80
C THR A 389 25.76 41.98 -8.74
N ARG A 390 25.18 41.33 -7.73
CA ARG A 390 25.98 40.77 -6.64
C ARG A 390 26.55 39.49 -7.20
N SER A 391 27.81 39.57 -7.64
CA SER A 391 28.64 38.42 -7.98
C SER A 391 28.41 37.36 -6.90
N TYR A 392 27.76 36.25 -7.26
CA TYR A 392 27.57 35.14 -6.34
C TYR A 392 28.98 34.67 -5.94
N PRO A 393 29.33 34.60 -4.65
CA PRO A 393 30.51 33.83 -4.29
C PRO A 393 30.28 32.41 -4.80
N ALA A 394 31.28 31.85 -5.49
CA ALA A 394 31.25 30.48 -5.98
C ALA A 394 30.70 29.56 -4.88
N SER A 395 29.71 28.73 -5.19
CA SER A 395 29.06 27.90 -4.17
C SER A 395 30.15 27.19 -3.34
N PRO A 396 30.14 27.27 -1.99
CA PRO A 396 31.22 26.71 -1.17
C PRO A 396 31.48 25.22 -1.49
N GLY A 397 30.44 24.48 -1.91
CA GLY A 397 30.56 23.09 -2.33
C GLY A 397 31.49 22.82 -3.54
N LEU A 398 31.67 23.77 -4.47
CA LEU A 398 32.63 23.62 -5.57
C LEU A 398 34.07 23.70 -5.08
N HIS A 399 34.34 24.54 -4.08
CA HIS A 399 35.66 24.58 -3.43
C HIS A 399 35.95 23.24 -2.75
N HIS A 400 35.01 22.73 -1.94
CA HIS A 400 35.17 21.43 -1.28
C HIS A 400 35.24 20.24 -2.27
N ALA A 401 34.55 20.33 -3.41
CA ALA A 401 34.68 19.34 -4.48
C ALA A 401 36.08 19.40 -5.13
N ARG A 402 36.64 20.60 -5.36
CA ARG A 402 38.00 20.78 -5.87
C ARG A 402 39.05 20.23 -4.92
N THR A 403 38.96 20.55 -3.64
CA THR A 403 39.91 20.06 -2.62
C THR A 403 39.80 18.55 -2.44
N TYR A 404 38.59 18.00 -2.46
CA TYR A 404 38.38 16.55 -2.42
C TYR A 404 38.92 15.87 -3.67
N ALA A 405 38.62 16.38 -4.87
CA ALA A 405 39.13 15.84 -6.12
C ALA A 405 40.65 15.95 -6.22
N ALA A 406 41.26 17.01 -5.66
CA ALA A 406 42.71 17.14 -5.59
C ALA A 406 43.34 16.07 -4.68
N ARG A 407 42.70 15.74 -3.55
CA ARG A 407 43.19 14.71 -2.61
C ARG A 407 42.94 13.27 -3.07
N HIS A 408 41.81 13.02 -3.75
CA HIS A 408 41.35 11.67 -4.06
C HIS A 408 41.37 11.32 -5.55
N GLY A 409 41.49 12.31 -6.44
CA GLY A 409 41.50 12.12 -7.90
C GLY A 409 40.13 11.79 -8.51
N HIS A 410 39.05 11.84 -7.74
CA HIS A 410 37.69 11.55 -8.17
C HIS A 410 36.65 12.22 -7.24
N LEU A 411 35.39 12.25 -7.65
CA LEU A 411 34.26 12.81 -6.88
C LEU A 411 33.30 11.70 -6.42
N THR A 412 33.84 10.64 -5.79
CA THR A 412 33.01 9.50 -5.29
C THR A 412 32.92 9.35 -3.76
N PRO A 413 32.65 10.41 -2.97
CA PRO A 413 32.48 10.28 -1.53
C PRO A 413 31.23 9.46 -1.15
N ASP A 414 31.22 8.92 0.07
CA ASP A 414 30.01 8.37 0.69
C ASP A 414 28.95 9.46 0.87
N LYS A 415 27.67 9.08 0.96
CA LYS A 415 26.57 10.00 1.24
C LYS A 415 26.79 10.82 2.53
N HIS A 416 27.45 10.23 3.51
CA HIS A 416 27.75 10.79 4.83
C HIS A 416 29.16 11.41 4.93
N THR A 417 29.95 11.43 3.84
CA THR A 417 31.27 12.06 3.88
C THR A 417 31.15 13.57 4.10
N HIS A 418 31.82 14.03 5.15
CA HIS A 418 32.18 15.43 5.35
C HIS A 418 33.61 15.67 4.85
N HIS A 419 33.84 16.77 4.17
CA HIS A 419 35.17 17.19 3.71
C HIS A 419 35.40 18.62 4.17
N ASP A 420 36.36 18.81 5.08
CA ASP A 420 36.61 20.09 5.75
C ASP A 420 35.29 20.67 6.33
N ASP A 421 34.62 19.86 7.16
CA ASP A 421 33.30 20.07 7.80
C ASP A 421 32.09 20.26 6.87
N PHE A 422 32.30 20.34 5.55
CA PHE A 422 31.23 20.45 4.58
C PHE A 422 30.62 19.08 4.22
N PRO A 423 29.28 18.90 4.22
CA PRO A 423 28.62 17.64 3.88
C PRO A 423 28.66 17.33 2.38
N LEU A 424 29.87 17.08 1.85
CA LEU A 424 30.17 16.94 0.42
C LEU A 424 29.38 15.80 -0.23
N GLY A 425 29.23 14.66 0.46
CA GLY A 425 28.46 13.52 -0.03
C GLY A 425 27.01 13.85 -0.37
N ARG A 426 26.34 14.55 0.56
CA ARG A 426 24.95 15.00 0.37
C ARG A 426 24.85 16.07 -0.70
N TRP A 427 25.83 16.99 -0.77
CA TRP A 427 25.86 18.05 -1.78
C TRP A 427 26.02 17.48 -3.19
N LEU A 428 27.00 16.60 -3.45
CA LEU A 428 27.18 15.95 -4.75
C LEU A 428 25.96 15.12 -5.15
N GLY A 429 25.33 14.42 -4.19
CA GLY A 429 24.06 13.71 -4.43
C GLY A 429 22.94 14.65 -4.92
N GLN A 430 22.85 15.86 -4.37
CA GLN A 430 21.89 16.86 -4.86
C GLN A 430 22.24 17.38 -6.25
N GLN A 431 23.53 17.61 -6.56
CA GLN A 431 23.95 18.06 -7.90
C GLN A 431 23.65 16.99 -8.96
N ARG A 432 23.93 15.71 -8.70
CA ARG A 432 23.58 14.60 -9.62
C ARG A 432 22.09 14.55 -9.92
N ARG A 433 21.24 14.70 -8.89
CA ARG A 433 19.79 14.73 -9.06
C ARG A 433 19.35 15.93 -9.91
N LYS A 434 19.93 17.11 -9.70
CA LYS A 434 19.65 18.31 -10.51
C LYS A 434 20.12 18.15 -11.95
N ALA A 435 21.27 17.53 -12.18
CA ALA A 435 21.80 17.26 -13.51
C ALA A 435 20.89 16.30 -14.29
N ARG A 436 20.45 15.19 -13.68
CA ARG A 436 19.48 14.26 -14.30
C ARG A 436 18.12 14.89 -14.58
N ALA A 437 17.73 15.89 -13.80
CA ALA A 437 16.50 16.65 -13.99
C ALA A 437 16.66 17.83 -14.98
N GLY A 438 17.86 18.07 -15.53
CA GLY A 438 18.10 19.16 -16.48
C GLY A 438 18.08 20.57 -15.87
N VAL A 439 18.14 20.70 -14.54
CA VAL A 439 18.01 21.99 -13.83
C VAL A 439 19.30 22.48 -13.17
N LEU A 440 20.43 21.80 -13.43
CA LEU A 440 21.74 22.23 -12.95
C LEU A 440 22.37 23.22 -13.93
N SER A 441 23.02 24.27 -13.43
CA SER A 441 23.64 25.27 -14.31
C SER A 441 24.81 24.68 -15.11
N THR A 442 24.92 25.08 -16.37
CA THR A 442 25.98 24.64 -17.29
C THR A 442 27.37 24.85 -16.70
N THR A 443 27.63 26.01 -16.10
CA THR A 443 28.91 26.31 -15.43
C THR A 443 29.24 25.36 -14.28
N THR A 444 28.24 24.87 -13.53
CA THR A 444 28.48 23.90 -12.45
C THR A 444 28.68 22.49 -13.01
N ILE A 445 27.98 22.14 -14.09
CA ILE A 445 28.22 20.89 -14.82
C ILE A 445 29.66 20.87 -15.35
N GLU A 446 30.07 21.91 -16.08
CA GLU A 446 31.43 22.05 -16.61
C GLU A 446 32.48 21.98 -15.49
N ALA A 447 32.28 22.71 -14.39
CA ALA A 447 33.21 22.72 -13.28
C ALA A 447 33.34 21.36 -12.58
N LEU A 448 32.27 20.56 -12.47
CA LEU A 448 32.32 19.22 -11.88
C LEU A 448 32.88 18.18 -12.86
N THR A 449 32.52 18.27 -14.14
CA THR A 449 33.06 17.42 -15.21
C THR A 449 34.56 17.63 -15.41
N ALA A 450 35.05 18.86 -15.25
CA ALA A 450 36.47 19.16 -15.28
C ALA A 450 37.25 18.51 -14.12
N LEU A 451 36.59 18.26 -12.98
CA LEU A 451 37.21 17.63 -11.80
C LEU A 451 37.15 16.10 -11.88
N ASP A 452 36.04 15.57 -12.36
CA ASP A 452 35.83 14.13 -12.53
C ASP A 452 34.84 13.92 -13.68
N PRO A 453 35.27 13.42 -14.86
CA PRO A 453 34.36 13.14 -15.98
C PRO A 453 33.22 12.18 -15.62
N TRP A 454 33.41 11.35 -14.60
CA TRP A 454 32.45 10.36 -14.11
C TRP A 454 31.73 10.79 -12.82
N TRP A 455 31.73 12.09 -12.50
CA TRP A 455 31.04 12.61 -11.31
C TRP A 455 29.53 12.29 -11.30
N ASN A 456 28.92 12.11 -12.48
CA ASN A 456 27.53 11.67 -12.67
C ASN A 456 27.44 10.62 -13.79
N PRO A 457 27.77 9.35 -13.51
CA PRO A 457 27.82 8.31 -14.53
C PRO A 457 26.41 7.82 -14.92
N PRO A 458 26.25 7.17 -16.10
CA PRO A 458 24.96 6.62 -16.55
C PRO A 458 24.57 5.31 -15.84
N TRP A 459 25.46 4.71 -15.05
CA TRP A 459 25.21 3.51 -14.23
C TRP A 459 25.01 3.85 -12.74
N PRO A 460 24.63 2.87 -11.90
CA PRO A 460 24.47 3.10 -10.46
C PRO A 460 25.74 3.66 -9.81
N TYR A 461 25.61 4.77 -9.09
CA TYR A 461 26.74 5.41 -8.40
C TYR A 461 27.47 4.49 -7.41
N THR A 462 26.75 3.54 -6.82
CA THR A 462 27.33 2.50 -5.96
C THR A 462 28.37 1.66 -6.69
N TRP A 463 28.11 1.29 -7.95
CA TRP A 463 29.06 0.58 -8.80
C TRP A 463 30.35 1.40 -9.01
N HIS A 464 30.21 2.69 -9.35
CA HIS A 464 31.37 3.54 -9.62
C HIS A 464 32.25 3.74 -8.38
N ARG A 465 31.64 3.81 -7.21
CA ARG A 465 32.36 3.88 -5.94
C ARG A 465 33.10 2.57 -5.64
N THR A 466 32.48 1.41 -5.80
CA THR A 466 33.14 0.11 -5.58
C THR A 466 34.32 -0.07 -6.54
N TRP A 467 34.19 0.40 -7.78
CA TRP A 467 35.29 0.42 -8.73
C TRP A 467 36.47 1.31 -8.28
N GLN A 468 36.21 2.53 -7.76
CA GLN A 468 37.28 3.38 -7.20
C GLN A 468 37.95 2.74 -5.98
N GLN A 469 37.17 2.06 -5.12
CA GLN A 469 37.72 1.30 -3.99
C GLN A 469 38.63 0.17 -4.47
N TYR A 470 38.19 -0.62 -5.45
CA TYR A 470 38.98 -1.68 -6.05
C TYR A 470 40.31 -1.15 -6.62
N ARG A 471 40.28 -0.03 -7.37
CA ARG A 471 41.50 0.60 -7.90
C ARG A 471 42.44 1.07 -6.79
N ALA A 472 41.91 1.73 -5.76
CA ALA A 472 42.74 2.24 -4.67
C ALA A 472 43.47 1.09 -3.96
N THR A 473 42.77 -0.02 -3.69
CA THR A 473 43.36 -1.22 -3.07
C THR A 473 44.38 -1.90 -3.98
N THR A 474 44.11 -2.03 -5.29
CA THR A 474 45.07 -2.61 -6.25
C THR A 474 46.27 -1.72 -6.54
N SER A 475 46.16 -0.42 -6.29
CA SER A 475 47.29 0.52 -6.38
C SER A 475 48.15 0.51 -5.10
N GLY A 476 47.58 0.06 -3.98
CA GLY A 476 48.29 -0.21 -2.73
C GLY A 476 48.92 -1.61 -2.73
N ASN A 477 49.93 -1.82 -1.90
CA ASN A 477 50.58 -3.14 -1.76
C ASN A 477 49.83 -4.05 -0.74
N GLU A 478 48.54 -3.79 -0.54
CA GLU A 478 47.68 -4.51 0.42
C GLU A 478 46.91 -5.64 -0.26
N PRO A 479 46.65 -6.76 0.44
CA PRO A 479 45.82 -7.83 -0.08
C PRO A 479 44.38 -7.35 -0.34
N LEU A 480 43.82 -7.74 -1.47
CA LEU A 480 42.43 -7.43 -1.85
C LEU A 480 41.43 -8.08 -0.87
N PRO A 481 40.53 -7.31 -0.24
CA PRO A 481 39.44 -7.85 0.57
C PRO A 481 38.53 -8.79 -0.24
N ASP A 482 38.04 -9.86 0.38
CA ASP A 482 37.14 -10.85 -0.24
C ASP A 482 35.89 -10.22 -0.88
N THR A 483 35.39 -9.13 -0.28
CA THR A 483 34.24 -8.39 -0.81
C THR A 483 34.52 -7.72 -2.16
N LEU A 484 35.73 -7.21 -2.35
CA LEU A 484 36.17 -6.60 -3.61
C LEU A 484 36.55 -7.67 -4.64
N GLN A 485 37.07 -8.82 -4.19
CA GLN A 485 37.33 -9.97 -5.04
C GLN A 485 36.02 -10.55 -5.61
N HIS A 486 35.03 -10.83 -4.77
CA HIS A 486 33.70 -11.28 -5.22
C HIS A 486 33.03 -10.27 -6.15
N TRP A 487 33.18 -8.96 -5.87
CA TRP A 487 32.64 -7.93 -6.76
C TRP A 487 33.29 -7.97 -8.15
N ALA A 488 34.61 -8.16 -8.22
CA ALA A 488 35.34 -8.28 -9.49
C ALA A 488 34.95 -9.54 -10.26
N ASP A 489 34.79 -10.68 -9.58
CA ASP A 489 34.32 -11.93 -10.19
C ASP A 489 32.92 -11.79 -10.76
N ALA A 490 32.02 -11.11 -10.04
CA ALA A 490 30.69 -10.78 -10.55
C ALA A 490 30.73 -9.91 -11.81
N GLN A 491 31.69 -8.98 -11.92
CA GLN A 491 31.85 -8.16 -13.14
C GLN A 491 32.29 -9.01 -14.33
N ARG A 492 33.14 -10.02 -14.13
CA ARG A 492 33.55 -10.96 -15.19
C ARG A 492 32.36 -11.80 -15.68
N SER A 493 31.55 -12.31 -14.76
CA SER A 493 30.35 -13.10 -15.11
C SER A 493 29.28 -12.28 -15.83
N GLN A 494 29.21 -10.97 -15.56
CA GLN A 494 28.22 -10.06 -16.13
C GLN A 494 28.78 -9.18 -17.26
N TRP A 495 29.96 -9.50 -17.81
CA TRP A 495 30.66 -8.62 -18.75
C TRP A 495 29.81 -8.14 -19.92
N SER A 496 29.00 -9.03 -20.51
CA SER A 496 28.14 -8.73 -21.66
C SER A 496 26.98 -7.78 -21.35
N THR A 497 26.62 -7.59 -20.08
CA THR A 497 25.54 -6.70 -19.64
C THR A 497 26.03 -5.35 -19.12
N LEU A 498 27.36 -5.16 -19.02
CA LEU A 498 27.97 -3.90 -18.57
C LEU A 498 27.96 -2.84 -19.67
N HIS A 499 27.84 -1.57 -19.26
CA HIS A 499 27.98 -0.42 -20.15
C HIS A 499 29.37 -0.43 -20.83
N PRO A 500 29.52 -0.02 -22.11
CA PRO A 500 30.81 -0.02 -22.80
C PRO A 500 31.93 0.70 -22.04
N ASP A 501 31.62 1.84 -21.43
CA ASP A 501 32.59 2.55 -20.58
C ASP A 501 32.89 1.84 -19.26
N GLN A 502 31.97 1.05 -18.69
CA GLN A 502 32.27 0.19 -17.54
C GLN A 502 33.26 -0.91 -17.92
N GLN A 503 33.07 -1.55 -19.07
CA GLN A 503 34.03 -2.54 -19.61
C GLN A 503 35.41 -1.92 -19.81
N ARG A 504 35.47 -0.69 -20.33
CA ARG A 504 36.72 0.06 -20.51
C ARG A 504 37.40 0.38 -19.19
N LEU A 505 36.64 0.85 -18.19
CA LEU A 505 37.15 1.14 -16.85
C LEU A 505 37.64 -0.12 -16.13
N LEU A 506 37.00 -1.27 -16.34
CA LEU A 506 37.43 -2.56 -15.79
C LEU A 506 38.68 -3.11 -16.48
N ALA A 507 38.77 -2.99 -17.80
CA ALA A 507 39.93 -3.40 -18.58
C ALA A 507 41.21 -2.63 -18.16
N LEU A 508 41.09 -1.35 -17.79
CA LEU A 508 42.20 -0.55 -17.23
C LEU A 508 42.76 -1.12 -15.92
N LEU A 509 41.96 -1.90 -15.18
CA LEU A 509 42.35 -2.56 -13.92
C LEU A 509 42.67 -4.05 -14.10
N GLY A 510 42.76 -4.54 -15.35
CA GLY A 510 43.03 -5.95 -15.64
C GLY A 510 41.87 -6.89 -15.35
N ILE A 511 40.65 -6.38 -15.22
CA ILE A 511 39.43 -7.18 -15.15
C ILE A 511 38.89 -7.27 -16.58
N ASP A 512 39.12 -8.40 -17.25
CA ASP A 512 38.57 -8.73 -18.57
C ASP A 512 38.07 -10.19 -18.63
N ILE A 513 37.59 -10.62 -19.79
CA ILE A 513 37.02 -11.96 -20.03
C ILE A 513 38.08 -13.03 -20.31
N SER A 514 39.39 -12.69 -20.37
CA SER A 514 40.45 -13.62 -20.79
C SER A 514 41.13 -14.27 -19.59
N PRO A 515 40.92 -15.58 -19.30
CA PRO A 515 41.75 -16.27 -18.33
C PRO A 515 43.13 -16.52 -18.97
N GLY A 516 44.18 -15.83 -18.50
CA GLY A 516 45.55 -16.24 -18.77
C GLY A 516 46.51 -15.23 -19.40
N LYS A 517 46.17 -13.94 -19.57
CA LYS A 517 47.21 -12.92 -19.80
C LYS A 517 47.77 -12.43 -18.46
N ALA A 518 49.07 -12.61 -18.28
CA ALA A 518 49.83 -12.03 -17.18
C ALA A 518 49.46 -10.55 -16.99
N PRO A 519 49.46 -10.02 -15.75
CA PRO A 519 49.20 -8.61 -15.52
C PRO A 519 50.14 -7.80 -16.41
N PHE A 520 49.60 -6.79 -17.10
CA PHE A 520 50.39 -5.83 -17.85
C PHE A 520 51.39 -5.19 -16.88
N ARG A 521 52.59 -5.76 -16.75
CA ARG A 521 53.63 -5.23 -15.88
C ARG A 521 54.28 -4.05 -16.58
N SER A 522 54.09 -2.90 -15.94
CA SER A 522 54.96 -1.72 -15.89
C SER A 522 55.30 -1.04 -17.22
N GLY A 523 54.73 0.14 -17.41
CA GLY A 523 55.24 1.12 -18.36
C GLY A 523 54.37 2.36 -18.58
N VAL A 524 53.08 2.27 -18.26
CA VAL A 524 52.19 3.44 -18.30
C VAL A 524 51.77 3.74 -16.88
N SER A 525 52.39 4.75 -16.27
CA SER A 525 51.77 5.46 -15.16
C SER A 525 50.37 5.84 -15.62
N LEU A 526 49.34 5.14 -15.11
CA LEU A 526 47.98 5.67 -15.15
C LEU A 526 48.11 7.06 -14.52
N PRO A 527 47.77 8.14 -15.24
CA PRO A 527 47.99 9.47 -14.73
C PRO A 527 47.33 9.57 -13.35
N GLN A 528 48.08 10.10 -12.37
CA GLN A 528 47.56 10.32 -11.03
C GLN A 528 46.32 11.24 -11.06
N HIS A 529 46.06 11.90 -12.19
CA HIS A 529 44.88 12.71 -12.46
C HIS A 529 44.21 12.34 -13.80
N GLY A 530 42.94 11.90 -13.73
CA GLY A 530 42.04 11.79 -14.88
C GLY A 530 42.02 10.43 -15.57
N TYR A 531 40.82 9.87 -15.77
CA TYR A 531 40.56 8.68 -16.60
C TYR A 531 39.94 9.11 -17.94
N PRO A 532 39.92 8.25 -18.98
CA PRO A 532 39.32 8.63 -20.26
C PRO A 532 37.88 9.16 -20.07
N PRO A 533 37.53 10.29 -20.72
CA PRO A 533 36.17 10.81 -20.69
C PRO A 533 35.20 9.81 -21.35
N PRO A 534 33.89 9.90 -21.02
CA PRO A 534 32.85 9.14 -21.73
C PRO A 534 32.98 9.32 -23.25
N ARG A 535 32.75 8.25 -24.00
CA ARG A 535 32.72 8.30 -25.47
C ARG A 535 31.43 8.87 -26.02
#